data_AF-A0A1M5CCV5-F1
#
_entry.id   AF-A0A1M5CCV5-F1
#
_cell.length_a   1.000
_cell.length_b   1.000
_cell.length_c   1.000
_cell.angle_alpha   90.00
_cell.angle_beta   90.00
_cell.angle_gamma   90.00
#
_symmetry.space_group_name_H-M   'P 1'
#
loop_
_entity.id
_entity.type
_entity.pdbx_description
1 polymer ?
#
loop_
_entity_poly.entity_id
_entity_poly.type
_entity_poly.pdbx_seq_one_letter_code
_entity_poly.pdbx_strand_id
1 'polypeptide(L)'
;MKKVKGMAAAVLAAGMLLASPVWAAEKPVPAVQKMSGAGVQMEAPKPVLTAAQKLALEKVYRAVPELKELSVQHITNEGDRAWSVMLSDWAPGTDRGIQIANAHLTFETATGELISYDFRNPAWASEKVPSPTLAREKAAAFARQILGDRIKDYEPGDDLGFRGAVTQDDKGNKITWVSADVPYYRLVNGIPLLNSGFRVGVDVFGHIASFHREKDEGIDLTRFPDPSRAVTREEAEKTFAGMLEMKLFYLEHQPFYGLFKPEKGETGPALVYAPTSLASIDALTGKPLAEFLPSLPQPQRLTLQGEGRQLIARTPEEAGKLLTEVFGIDLTGMQFHGASDVQSFNDRETKQKSYTWSTLPQKGEDGKPDYRLMRYVHLTTNASTGEVISYNLQDESGRGQKGSVSREAAQDTAVQFLQKYLPAGPAELEMQVYPEVEERVPSWVDKSKLKDQERPLPVISFTFNQVHQGVPVMDRACSVQVDALTGKIIAFYNGISVSGPPVSLPDNRNVVPAETAKAEFLKQHPLKLVYIWPEYFDQKAPSPYLVYIPVPGFSWEGYYIDAFTGQTVKPENK
;
A
#
# COMPACT_ATOMS: atom_id res chain seq x y z
N MET A 1 -52.88 53.38 22.28
CA MET A 1 -53.16 54.41 23.33
C MET A 1 -52.91 53.82 24.71
N LYS A 2 -52.52 54.67 25.67
CA LYS A 2 -52.66 54.53 27.14
C LYS A 2 -52.81 53.13 27.78
N LYS A 3 -51.82 52.80 28.63
CA LYS A 3 -51.95 52.50 30.09
C LYS A 3 -52.75 51.26 30.53
N VAL A 4 -52.51 50.56 31.65
CA VAL A 4 -51.41 50.38 32.64
C VAL A 4 -52.05 49.65 33.84
N LYS A 5 -51.39 48.60 34.37
CA LYS A 5 -51.48 48.05 35.77
C LYS A 5 -52.74 47.35 36.31
N GLY A 6 -52.46 46.48 37.31
CA GLY A 6 -53.39 45.74 38.19
C GLY A 6 -53.30 44.22 37.93
N MET A 7 -52.47 43.38 38.57
CA MET A 7 -51.77 43.36 39.88
C MET A 7 -52.66 43.07 41.12
N ALA A 8 -52.21 42.10 41.95
CA ALA A 8 -52.79 41.60 43.22
C ALA A 8 -54.10 40.77 43.07
N ALA A 9 -54.55 39.88 43.98
CA ALA A 9 -54.00 39.08 45.11
C ALA A 9 -55.17 38.20 45.67
N ALA A 10 -55.04 37.08 46.43
CA ALA A 10 -53.96 36.12 46.73
C ALA A 10 -54.61 34.83 47.37
N VAL A 11 -54.04 34.26 48.47
CA VAL A 11 -54.45 33.05 49.25
C VAL A 11 -53.83 31.75 48.70
N LEU A 12 -52.78 31.11 49.27
CA LEU A 12 -52.30 30.85 50.65
C LEU A 12 -53.12 29.84 51.50
N ALA A 13 -52.79 28.55 51.37
CA ALA A 13 -52.67 27.56 52.45
C ALA A 13 -52.00 26.29 51.86
N ALA A 14 -50.72 25.98 52.12
CA ALA A 14 -50.12 25.47 53.36
C ALA A 14 -50.10 23.92 53.40
N GLY A 15 -48.89 23.35 53.39
CA GLY A 15 -48.64 21.91 53.34
C GLY A 15 -47.14 21.61 53.29
N MET A 16 -46.40 22.03 54.32
CA MET A 16 -44.96 21.80 54.43
C MET A 16 -44.65 20.33 54.71
N LEU A 17 -43.59 19.82 54.09
CA LEU A 17 -42.55 19.08 54.81
C LEU A 17 -41.17 19.43 54.24
N LEU A 18 -40.16 19.42 55.11
CA LEU A 18 -38.91 20.17 54.94
C LEU A 18 -37.77 19.29 54.40
N ALA A 19 -37.05 19.79 53.39
CA ALA A 19 -35.62 19.58 53.23
C ALA A 19 -35.03 20.69 52.32
N SER A 20 -34.13 21.50 52.87
CA SER A 20 -33.43 22.61 52.20
C SER A 20 -32.02 22.74 52.80
N PRO A 21 -31.11 23.57 52.24
CA PRO A 21 -30.56 23.47 50.88
C PRO A 21 -29.02 23.66 50.88
N VAL A 22 -28.34 23.44 49.73
CA VAL A 22 -27.08 24.14 49.44
C VAL A 22 -27.06 24.56 47.96
N TRP A 23 -26.80 25.84 47.71
CA TRP A 23 -26.63 26.43 46.38
C TRP A 23 -25.14 26.53 46.00
N ALA A 24 -24.83 26.33 44.71
CA ALA A 24 -23.79 27.05 43.96
C ALA A 24 -24.02 26.82 42.45
N ALA A 25 -24.76 27.69 41.77
CA ALA A 25 -24.25 28.89 41.09
C ALA A 25 -23.82 28.63 39.62
N GLU A 26 -24.80 28.57 38.72
CA GLU A 26 -24.57 28.78 37.29
C GLU A 26 -24.07 30.21 37.05
N LYS A 27 -23.00 30.37 36.26
CA LYS A 27 -22.55 31.67 35.76
C LYS A 27 -23.14 31.93 34.37
N PRO A 28 -23.57 33.16 34.06
CA PRO A 28 -24.18 33.48 32.76
C PRO A 28 -23.14 33.47 31.63
N VAL A 29 -23.59 33.04 30.45
CA VAL A 29 -22.83 33.12 29.19
C VAL A 29 -22.60 34.59 28.81
N PRO A 30 -21.36 35.05 28.57
CA PRO A 30 -21.10 36.38 28.05
C PRO A 30 -21.49 36.48 26.57
N ALA A 31 -22.19 37.55 26.19
CA ALA A 31 -22.48 37.84 24.79
C ALA A 31 -21.20 38.18 24.02
N VAL A 32 -21.10 37.68 22.78
CA VAL A 32 -19.94 37.93 21.90
C VAL A 32 -19.94 39.40 21.43
N GLN A 33 -19.05 40.21 22.00
CA GLN A 33 -18.65 41.48 21.39
C GLN A 33 -17.66 41.21 20.26
N LYS A 34 -17.97 41.70 19.05
CA LYS A 34 -16.98 41.82 17.98
C LYS A 34 -15.93 42.87 18.38
N MET A 35 -14.68 42.46 18.50
CA MET A 35 -13.53 43.37 18.43
C MET A 35 -12.59 42.95 17.30
N SER A 36 -12.04 43.97 16.65
CA SER A 36 -11.21 43.89 15.47
C SER A 36 -9.73 44.10 15.80
N GLY A 37 -8.85 43.34 15.13
CA GLY A 37 -7.45 43.74 14.90
C GLY A 37 -6.41 43.20 15.89
N ALA A 38 -5.17 43.14 15.38
CA ALA A 38 -3.94 42.69 16.02
C ALA A 38 -3.89 41.19 16.42
N GLY A 39 -3.03 40.44 15.73
CA GLY A 39 -2.77 39.04 16.06
C GLY A 39 -1.96 38.91 17.35
N VAL A 40 -2.55 38.28 18.36
CA VAL A 40 -1.81 37.72 19.50
C VAL A 40 -1.52 36.26 19.17
N GLN A 41 -0.30 35.99 18.74
CA GLN A 41 0.18 34.62 18.55
C GLN A 41 0.45 34.04 19.95
N MET A 42 -0.56 33.41 20.55
CA MET A 42 -0.38 32.67 21.79
C MET A 42 0.59 31.51 21.53
N GLU A 43 1.81 31.60 22.07
CA GLU A 43 2.67 30.43 22.18
C GLU A 43 1.93 29.37 22.99
N ALA A 44 1.66 28.21 22.38
CA ALA A 44 1.17 27.07 23.11
C ALA A 44 2.23 26.67 24.17
N PRO A 45 1.83 26.30 25.40
CA PRO A 45 2.78 25.90 26.42
C PRO A 45 3.62 24.72 25.90
N LYS A 46 4.95 24.85 25.98
CA LYS A 46 5.88 23.82 25.48
C LYS A 46 5.51 22.45 26.06
N PRO A 47 5.32 21.41 25.23
CA PRO A 47 4.89 20.09 25.69
C PRO A 47 5.89 19.50 26.71
N VAL A 48 5.38 19.15 27.89
CA VAL A 48 6.21 18.61 28.99
C VAL A 48 6.07 17.10 29.07
N LEU A 49 7.12 16.37 28.70
CA LEU A 49 7.20 14.91 28.86
C LEU A 49 7.16 14.52 30.36
N THR A 50 6.39 13.48 30.68
CA THR A 50 6.40 12.85 32.01
C THR A 50 7.73 12.13 32.27
N ALA A 51 7.98 11.73 33.53
CA ALA A 51 9.20 10.99 33.88
C ALA A 51 9.31 9.64 33.13
N ALA A 52 8.20 8.93 32.95
CA ALA A 52 8.16 7.67 32.19
C ALA A 52 8.42 7.89 30.70
N GLN A 53 7.81 8.92 30.10
CA GLN A 53 8.03 9.28 28.69
C GLN A 53 9.50 9.68 28.42
N LYS A 54 10.12 10.43 29.34
CA LYS A 54 11.56 10.75 29.27
C LYS A 54 12.44 9.50 29.32
N LEU A 55 12.14 8.54 30.20
CA LEU A 55 12.90 7.30 30.32
C LEU A 55 12.80 6.44 29.05
N ALA A 56 11.61 6.33 28.47
CA ALA A 56 11.39 5.64 27.19
C ALA A 56 12.17 6.29 26.04
N LEU A 57 12.13 7.63 25.96
CA LEU A 57 12.83 8.38 24.92
C LEU A 57 14.36 8.31 25.07
N GLU A 58 14.89 8.36 26.30
CA GLU A 58 16.31 8.16 26.60
C GLU A 58 16.84 6.79 26.15
N LYS A 59 15.99 5.75 26.14
CA LYS A 59 16.37 4.43 25.60
C LYS A 59 16.61 4.51 24.08
N VAL A 60 15.75 5.21 23.34
CA VAL A 60 15.90 5.42 21.89
C VAL A 60 17.08 6.33 21.59
N TYR A 61 17.26 7.42 22.36
CA TYR A 61 18.39 8.35 22.25
C TYR A 61 19.78 7.74 22.49
N ARG A 62 19.87 6.54 23.07
CA ARG A 62 21.13 5.79 23.14
C ARG A 62 21.41 5.02 21.85
N ALA A 63 20.36 4.61 21.14
CA ALA A 63 20.44 3.83 19.90
C ALA A 63 20.48 4.72 18.64
N VAL A 64 19.88 5.91 18.71
CA VAL A 64 19.90 6.95 17.66
C VAL A 64 20.22 8.29 18.34
N PRO A 65 21.51 8.60 18.62
CA PRO A 65 21.91 9.80 19.35
C PRO A 65 21.52 11.11 18.68
N GLU A 66 21.38 11.13 17.36
CA GLU A 66 21.08 12.30 16.52
C GLU A 66 19.69 12.88 16.82
N LEU A 67 18.76 12.06 17.34
CA LEU A 67 17.46 12.55 17.81
C LEU A 67 17.57 13.55 18.98
N LYS A 68 18.70 13.60 19.70
CA LYS A 68 18.95 14.58 20.78
C LYS A 68 19.13 16.02 20.28
N GLU A 69 19.41 16.19 18.98
CA GLU A 69 19.56 17.51 18.36
C GLU A 69 18.18 18.17 18.10
N LEU A 70 17.10 17.38 18.14
CA LEU A 70 15.74 17.82 17.88
C LEU A 70 15.02 18.29 19.16
N SER A 71 14.12 19.25 18.99
CA SER A 71 13.22 19.71 20.06
C SER A 71 11.85 19.02 20.00
N VAL A 72 11.23 18.79 21.16
CA VAL A 72 9.86 18.27 21.26
C VAL A 72 8.88 19.33 20.75
N GLN A 73 8.16 19.01 19.67
CA GLN A 73 7.17 19.89 19.04
C GLN A 73 5.75 19.58 19.51
N HIS A 74 5.41 18.29 19.61
CA HIS A 74 4.08 17.85 20.02
C HIS A 74 4.14 16.50 20.75
N ILE A 75 3.20 16.28 21.66
CA ILE A 75 2.94 14.98 22.31
C ILE A 75 1.45 14.69 22.12
N THR A 76 1.13 13.46 21.74
CA THR A 76 -0.25 12.98 21.57
C THR A 76 -0.44 11.71 22.38
N ASN A 77 -1.51 11.62 23.17
CA ASN A 77 -1.84 10.41 23.92
C ASN A 77 -3.04 9.73 23.24
N GLU A 78 -2.89 8.48 22.84
CA GLU A 78 -3.88 7.67 22.14
C GLU A 78 -4.60 6.75 23.15
N GLY A 79 -5.17 7.39 24.18
CA GLY A 79 -5.74 6.73 25.35
C GLY A 79 -4.70 5.93 26.15
N ASP A 80 -5.15 4.84 26.77
CA ASP A 80 -4.30 3.99 27.63
C ASP A 80 -3.39 3.03 26.83
N ARG A 81 -3.48 3.03 25.50
CA ARG A 81 -2.77 2.07 24.63
C ARG A 81 -1.39 2.58 24.20
N ALA A 82 -1.33 3.79 23.65
CA ALA A 82 -0.10 4.35 23.11
C ALA A 82 0.01 5.86 23.33
N TRP A 83 1.22 6.38 23.22
CA TRP A 83 1.47 7.81 23.09
C TRP A 83 2.55 8.03 22.02
N SER A 84 2.47 9.17 21.35
CA SER A 84 3.40 9.58 20.31
C SER A 84 4.01 10.94 20.58
N VAL A 85 5.20 11.15 20.04
CA VAL A 85 5.96 12.40 20.16
C VAL A 85 6.54 12.78 18.81
N MET A 86 6.34 14.04 18.43
CA MET A 86 6.96 14.65 17.27
C MET A 86 8.16 15.49 17.71
N LEU A 87 9.34 15.16 17.19
CA LEU A 87 10.58 15.90 17.37
C LEU A 87 10.92 16.64 16.08
N SER A 88 11.49 17.85 16.18
CA SER A 88 12.04 18.56 15.02
C SER A 88 13.04 19.64 15.42
N ASP A 89 13.96 19.98 14.52
CA ASP A 89 14.84 21.15 14.59
C ASP A 89 14.12 22.47 14.24
N TRP A 90 12.86 22.41 13.78
CA TRP A 90 12.07 23.60 13.45
C TRP A 90 11.94 24.56 14.65
N ALA A 91 12.25 25.83 14.38
CA ALA A 91 12.06 26.93 15.31
C ALA A 91 10.95 27.88 14.82
N PRO A 92 10.13 28.46 15.73
CA PRO A 92 9.14 29.48 15.37
C PRO A 92 9.76 30.62 14.56
N GLY A 93 9.14 30.96 13.42
CA GLY A 93 9.64 31.98 12.50
C GLY A 93 10.58 31.46 11.39
N THR A 94 10.97 30.18 11.41
CA THR A 94 11.66 29.53 10.28
C THR A 94 10.67 28.93 9.27
N ASP A 95 11.02 28.96 7.99
CA ASP A 95 10.22 28.41 6.89
C ASP A 95 10.05 26.89 7.07
N ARG A 96 8.83 26.36 6.89
CA ARG A 96 8.50 24.94 7.05
C ARG A 96 8.87 24.10 5.82
N GLY A 97 10.02 24.40 5.25
CA GLY A 97 10.53 23.75 4.05
C GLY A 97 11.01 22.32 4.29
N ILE A 98 11.28 21.62 3.19
CA ILE A 98 11.73 20.22 3.17
C ILE A 98 13.12 19.99 3.81
N GLN A 99 13.82 21.06 4.20
CA GLN A 99 15.13 21.03 4.86
C GLN A 99 15.06 20.88 6.39
N ILE A 100 13.86 20.66 6.95
CA ILE A 100 13.64 20.44 8.39
C ILE A 100 13.84 18.98 8.76
N ALA A 101 14.71 18.72 9.74
CA ALA A 101 14.80 17.43 10.38
C ALA A 101 13.57 17.19 11.27
N ASN A 102 12.90 16.06 11.08
CA ASN A 102 11.72 15.69 11.87
C ASN A 102 11.66 14.19 12.12
N ALA A 103 11.29 13.82 13.35
CA ALA A 103 11.07 12.45 13.75
C ALA A 103 9.72 12.28 14.43
N HIS A 104 9.02 11.19 14.13
CA HIS A 104 7.79 10.80 14.81
C HIS A 104 8.01 9.46 15.48
N LEU A 105 7.83 9.40 16.81
CA LEU A 105 8.01 8.18 17.61
C LEU A 105 6.69 7.82 18.29
N THR A 106 6.34 6.54 18.33
CA THR A 106 5.16 6.01 19.03
C THR A 106 5.59 4.92 20.00
N PHE A 107 5.07 4.96 21.21
CA PHE A 107 5.39 4.05 22.31
C PHE A 107 4.13 3.47 22.93
N GLU A 108 4.24 2.27 23.48
CA GLU A 108 3.18 1.65 24.29
C GLU A 108 3.09 2.33 25.66
N THR A 109 1.90 2.73 26.08
CA THR A 109 1.70 3.51 27.32
C THR A 109 2.01 2.69 28.58
N ALA A 110 1.66 1.41 28.59
CA ALA A 110 1.83 0.54 29.76
C ALA A 110 3.30 0.16 30.04
N THR A 111 4.13 0.04 29.02
CA THR A 111 5.50 -0.50 29.11
C THR A 111 6.60 0.52 28.78
N GLY A 112 6.26 1.59 28.06
CA GLY A 112 7.24 2.51 27.47
C GLY A 112 8.04 1.90 26.30
N GLU A 113 7.62 0.75 25.77
CA GLU A 113 8.30 0.12 24.64
C GLU A 113 8.01 0.86 23.32
N LEU A 114 9.04 1.00 22.49
CA LEU A 114 8.92 1.58 21.17
C LEU A 114 8.04 0.68 20.27
N ILE A 115 6.99 1.26 19.70
CA ILE A 115 6.14 0.63 18.68
C ILE A 115 6.66 0.99 17.30
N SER A 116 6.97 2.26 17.06
CA SER A 116 7.48 2.72 15.77
C SER A 116 8.28 4.01 15.89
N TYR A 117 9.20 4.24 14.94
CA TYR A 117 9.59 5.60 14.58
C TYR A 117 9.88 5.75 13.08
N ASP A 118 9.76 6.99 12.60
CA ASP A 118 10.24 7.48 11.30
C ASP A 118 11.12 8.72 11.60
N PHE A 119 12.32 8.81 11.05
CA PHE A 119 13.20 9.99 11.18
C PHE A 119 13.70 10.42 9.81
N ARG A 120 13.32 11.64 9.42
CA ARG A 120 13.74 12.31 8.20
C ARG A 120 14.71 13.42 8.58
N ASN A 121 16.01 13.17 8.43
CA ASN A 121 17.08 14.15 8.62
C ASN A 121 17.68 14.50 7.25
N PRO A 122 17.44 15.70 6.67
CA PRO A 122 17.84 16.01 5.29
C PRO A 122 19.33 15.81 4.96
N ALA A 123 20.21 15.81 5.96
CA ALA A 123 21.62 15.44 5.80
C ALA A 123 21.87 13.97 5.40
N TRP A 124 20.87 13.10 5.58
CA TRP A 124 20.91 11.66 5.27
C TRP A 124 20.26 11.31 3.92
N ALA A 125 19.71 12.31 3.22
CA ALA A 125 19.03 12.08 1.95
C ALA A 125 19.97 11.51 0.88
N SER A 126 19.49 10.48 0.16
CA SER A 126 20.23 9.85 -0.92
C SER A 126 19.31 9.06 -1.84
N GLU A 127 19.63 9.02 -3.14
CA GLU A 127 19.01 8.08 -4.10
C GLU A 127 19.72 6.70 -4.09
N LYS A 128 20.83 6.56 -3.35
CA LYS A 128 21.66 5.35 -3.35
C LYS A 128 21.07 4.26 -2.47
N VAL A 129 21.10 3.04 -2.98
CA VAL A 129 20.66 1.84 -2.26
C VAL A 129 21.73 1.38 -1.25
N PRO A 130 21.42 1.19 0.04
CA PRO A 130 22.34 0.61 1.02
C PRO A 130 22.74 -0.83 0.67
N SER A 131 23.96 -1.24 1.04
CA SER A 131 24.36 -2.64 0.89
C SER A 131 23.61 -3.54 1.88
N PRO A 132 23.17 -4.75 1.48
CA PRO A 132 22.50 -5.69 2.38
C PRO A 132 23.29 -6.01 3.65
N THR A 133 24.63 -6.10 3.55
CA THR A 133 25.51 -6.36 4.69
C THR A 133 25.49 -5.23 5.71
N LEU A 134 25.63 -3.98 5.25
CA LEU A 134 25.55 -2.79 6.11
C LEU A 134 24.18 -2.69 6.80
N ALA A 135 23.11 -2.85 6.03
CA ALA A 135 21.74 -2.79 6.55
C ALA A 135 21.53 -3.84 7.66
N ARG A 136 21.90 -5.11 7.42
CA ARG A 136 21.75 -6.19 8.40
C ARG A 136 22.61 -5.97 9.65
N GLU A 137 23.84 -5.50 9.52
CA GLU A 137 24.73 -5.21 10.66
C GLU A 137 24.14 -4.10 11.56
N LYS A 138 23.75 -2.96 10.96
CA LYS A 138 23.21 -1.81 11.68
C LYS A 138 21.85 -2.13 12.32
N ALA A 139 20.97 -2.82 11.59
CA ALA A 139 19.70 -3.27 12.12
C ALA A 139 19.87 -4.22 13.31
N ALA A 140 20.83 -5.16 13.26
CA ALA A 140 21.09 -6.09 14.36
C ALA A 140 21.65 -5.37 15.61
N ALA A 141 22.52 -4.38 15.43
CA ALA A 141 23.03 -3.55 16.53
C ALA A 141 21.88 -2.77 17.21
N PHE A 142 21.05 -2.07 16.42
CA PHE A 142 19.89 -1.33 16.90
C PHE A 142 18.88 -2.25 17.62
N ALA A 143 18.52 -3.39 17.01
CA ALA A 143 17.54 -4.33 17.56
C ALA A 143 17.98 -4.89 18.93
N ARG A 144 19.26 -5.25 19.10
CA ARG A 144 19.82 -5.66 20.39
C ARG A 144 19.72 -4.56 21.45
N GLN A 145 19.91 -3.30 21.06
CA GLN A 145 19.87 -2.17 21.99
C GLN A 145 18.45 -1.78 22.41
N ILE A 146 17.47 -1.89 21.49
CA ILE A 146 16.06 -1.60 21.78
C ILE A 146 15.36 -2.76 22.51
N LEU A 147 15.63 -4.01 22.14
CA LEU A 147 14.93 -5.18 22.72
C LEU A 147 15.69 -5.83 23.87
N GLY A 148 17.01 -5.65 23.98
CA GLY A 148 17.83 -6.37 24.95
C GLY A 148 17.70 -7.87 24.76
N ASP A 149 17.58 -8.62 25.86
CA ASP A 149 17.46 -10.08 25.86
C ASP A 149 16.25 -10.61 25.05
N ARG A 150 15.20 -9.80 24.84
CA ARG A 150 14.02 -10.18 24.03
C ARG A 150 14.36 -10.40 22.56
N ILE A 151 15.54 -9.96 22.07
CA ILE A 151 15.97 -10.22 20.70
C ILE A 151 16.08 -11.72 20.37
N LYS A 152 16.29 -12.58 21.39
CA LYS A 152 16.34 -14.04 21.23
C LYS A 152 14.99 -14.65 20.80
N ASP A 153 13.89 -13.92 21.00
CA ASP A 153 12.54 -14.33 20.66
C ASP A 153 12.22 -13.97 19.19
N TYR A 154 13.21 -13.51 18.41
CA TYR A 154 13.09 -13.10 17.02
C TYR A 154 14.26 -13.62 16.16
N GLU A 155 14.02 -13.84 14.87
CA GLU A 155 15.01 -14.21 13.86
C GLU A 155 15.02 -13.18 12.71
N PRO A 156 16.18 -12.70 12.23
CA PRO A 156 16.24 -11.83 11.06
C PRO A 156 15.73 -12.55 9.80
N GLY A 157 14.85 -11.91 9.04
CA GLY A 157 14.31 -12.46 7.79
C GLY A 157 15.30 -12.34 6.62
N ASP A 158 15.22 -13.29 5.69
CA ASP A 158 16.04 -13.32 4.47
C ASP A 158 15.52 -12.35 3.38
N ASP A 159 14.24 -11.97 3.47
CA ASP A 159 13.50 -11.04 2.60
C ASP A 159 13.81 -9.55 2.90
N LEU A 160 15.04 -9.13 2.61
CA LEU A 160 15.39 -7.71 2.66
C LEU A 160 14.59 -6.92 1.61
N GLY A 161 13.76 -5.97 2.06
CA GLY A 161 13.06 -5.03 1.18
C GLY A 161 13.79 -3.68 1.09
N PHE A 162 13.43 -2.87 0.11
CA PHE A 162 13.91 -1.49 -0.02
C PHE A 162 12.73 -0.50 -0.06
N ARG A 163 12.86 0.63 0.64
CA ARG A 163 11.85 1.68 0.75
C ARG A 163 12.38 3.01 0.20
N GLY A 164 11.52 3.68 -0.56
CA GLY A 164 11.79 4.96 -1.18
C GLY A 164 10.79 6.01 -0.73
N ALA A 165 11.25 7.22 -0.49
CA ALA A 165 10.39 8.38 -0.30
C ALA A 165 10.95 9.57 -1.09
N VAL A 166 10.06 10.43 -1.58
CA VAL A 166 10.42 11.73 -2.14
C VAL A 166 9.53 12.77 -1.47
N THR A 167 10.14 13.80 -0.91
CA THR A 167 9.43 15.01 -0.47
C THR A 167 9.71 16.12 -1.48
N GLN A 168 8.67 16.84 -1.91
CA GLN A 168 8.78 17.99 -2.81
C GLN A 168 8.19 19.25 -2.16
N ASP A 169 8.78 20.42 -2.38
CA ASP A 169 8.21 21.71 -1.98
C ASP A 169 7.44 22.40 -3.13
N ASP A 170 6.72 23.48 -2.80
CA ASP A 170 5.94 24.29 -3.75
C ASP A 170 6.81 24.97 -4.84
N LYS A 171 8.14 25.02 -4.64
CA LYS A 171 9.12 25.56 -5.60
C LYS A 171 9.68 24.46 -6.53
N GLY A 172 9.29 23.20 -6.33
CA GLY A 172 9.73 22.05 -7.11
C GLY A 172 11.04 21.42 -6.64
N ASN A 173 11.62 21.86 -5.52
CA ASN A 173 12.79 21.21 -4.94
C ASN A 173 12.40 19.83 -4.42
N LYS A 174 13.23 18.81 -4.64
CA LYS A 174 12.99 17.43 -4.22
C LYS A 174 14.09 16.94 -3.28
N ILE A 175 13.72 16.15 -2.28
CA ILE A 175 14.64 15.35 -1.47
C ILE A 175 14.19 13.89 -1.54
N THR A 176 15.09 13.03 -2.00
CA THR A 176 14.90 11.59 -2.14
C THR A 176 15.57 10.84 -1.01
N TRP A 177 14.93 9.76 -0.55
CA TRP A 177 15.36 8.90 0.53
C TRP A 177 15.28 7.46 0.09
N VAL A 178 16.31 6.68 0.38
CA VAL A 178 16.34 5.24 0.13
C VAL A 178 16.88 4.52 1.37
N SER A 179 16.12 3.55 1.86
CA SER A 179 16.51 2.67 2.97
C SER A 179 16.28 1.21 2.63
N ALA A 180 17.04 0.31 3.25
CA ALA A 180 16.73 -1.10 3.30
C ALA A 180 15.93 -1.40 4.57
N ASP A 181 14.77 -2.03 4.42
CA ASP A 181 13.91 -2.46 5.51
C ASP A 181 14.27 -3.91 5.88
N VAL A 182 15.01 -4.10 6.97
CA VAL A 182 15.43 -5.42 7.48
C VAL A 182 14.32 -6.00 8.37
N PRO A 183 13.66 -7.11 8.00
CA PRO A 183 12.68 -7.77 8.85
C PRO A 183 13.31 -8.63 9.95
N TYR A 184 12.58 -8.77 11.05
CA TYR A 184 12.80 -9.70 12.14
C TYR A 184 11.48 -10.34 12.53
N TYR A 185 11.39 -11.66 12.39
CA TYR A 185 10.20 -12.44 12.65
C TYR A 185 10.19 -13.00 14.06
N ARG A 186 9.05 -12.93 14.73
CA ARG A 186 8.87 -13.51 16.06
C ARG A 186 8.93 -15.03 15.97
N LEU A 187 9.69 -15.65 16.86
CA LEU A 187 9.77 -17.09 16.99
C LEU A 187 8.63 -17.60 17.88
N VAL A 188 7.87 -18.57 17.37
CA VAL A 188 6.92 -19.39 18.12
C VAL A 188 7.36 -20.84 17.97
N ASN A 189 7.51 -21.59 19.07
CA ASN A 189 8.05 -22.96 19.04
C ASN A 189 9.41 -23.10 18.28
N GLY A 190 10.20 -22.03 18.23
CA GLY A 190 11.47 -21.96 17.49
C GLY A 190 11.33 -21.73 15.97
N ILE A 191 10.13 -21.39 15.49
CA ILE A 191 9.81 -21.18 14.07
C ILE A 191 9.30 -19.76 13.84
N PRO A 192 9.73 -19.05 12.78
CA PRO A 192 9.30 -17.67 12.52
C PRO A 192 7.83 -17.58 12.13
N LEU A 193 7.11 -16.61 12.71
CA LEU A 193 5.77 -16.18 12.32
C LEU A 193 5.88 -14.96 11.40
N LEU A 194 5.54 -15.11 10.11
CA LEU A 194 5.86 -14.11 9.08
C LEU A 194 5.07 -12.78 9.16
N ASN A 195 4.00 -12.74 9.94
CA ASN A 195 3.19 -11.55 10.20
C ASN A 195 3.15 -11.19 11.70
N SER A 196 4.25 -11.45 12.40
CA SER A 196 4.53 -10.93 13.74
C SER A 196 6.02 -10.67 13.85
N GLY A 197 6.40 -9.48 14.27
CA GLY A 197 7.80 -9.08 14.21
C GLY A 197 8.02 -7.58 14.28
N PHE A 198 9.15 -7.18 13.74
CA PHE A 198 9.47 -5.78 13.49
C PHE A 198 10.36 -5.62 12.26
N ARG A 199 10.41 -4.42 11.70
CA ARG A 199 11.31 -4.02 10.61
C ARG A 199 12.17 -2.84 11.04
N VAL A 200 13.42 -2.81 10.57
CA VAL A 200 14.39 -1.72 10.81
C VAL A 200 14.83 -1.15 9.48
N GLY A 201 14.51 0.12 9.21
CA GLY A 201 14.95 0.83 8.01
C GLY A 201 16.34 1.44 8.21
N VAL A 202 17.29 1.10 7.34
CA VAL A 202 18.68 1.58 7.39
C VAL A 202 19.04 2.29 6.08
N ASP A 203 19.64 3.49 6.14
CA ASP A 203 20.06 4.24 4.96
C ASP A 203 21.44 3.79 4.41
N VAL A 204 21.87 4.38 3.29
CA VAL A 204 23.18 4.09 2.64
C VAL A 204 24.40 4.44 3.50
N PHE A 205 24.26 5.32 4.48
CA PHE A 205 25.31 5.73 5.41
C PHE A 205 25.36 4.85 6.67
N GLY A 206 24.32 4.04 6.89
CA GLY A 206 24.17 3.15 8.03
C GLY A 206 23.47 3.79 9.23
N HIS A 207 22.81 4.94 9.06
CA HIS A 207 21.90 5.46 10.08
C HIS A 207 20.60 4.65 10.07
N ILE A 208 19.96 4.55 11.23
CA ILE A 208 18.63 3.97 11.33
C ILE A 208 17.63 5.07 11.01
N ALA A 209 16.89 4.91 9.91
CA ALA A 209 15.88 5.87 9.44
C ALA A 209 14.49 5.55 9.99
N SER A 210 14.19 4.27 10.25
CA SER A 210 12.88 3.86 10.77
C SER A 210 12.92 2.57 11.59
N PHE A 211 11.89 2.38 12.40
CA PHE A 211 11.55 1.13 13.07
C PHE A 211 10.04 0.96 13.06
N HIS A 212 9.55 -0.25 12.84
CA HIS A 212 8.13 -0.55 13.01
C HIS A 212 7.95 -1.95 13.58
N ARG A 213 7.26 -2.06 14.72
CA ARG A 213 6.86 -3.32 15.34
C ARG A 213 5.38 -3.58 15.09
N GLU A 214 5.08 -4.78 14.64
CA GLU A 214 3.71 -5.23 14.37
C GLU A 214 2.92 -5.44 15.67
N LYS A 215 1.58 -5.48 15.59
CA LYS A 215 0.71 -5.58 16.76
C LYS A 215 0.65 -7.01 17.31
N ASP A 216 1.53 -7.29 18.26
CA ASP A 216 1.57 -8.56 19.03
C ASP A 216 0.45 -8.63 20.10
N GLU A 217 -0.82 -8.64 19.68
CA GLU A 217 -1.94 -8.83 20.59
C GLU A 217 -2.04 -10.29 21.07
N GLY A 218 -1.77 -10.51 22.37
CA GLY A 218 -2.28 -11.67 23.12
C GLY A 218 -2.10 -13.05 22.48
N ILE A 219 -0.94 -13.32 21.88
CA ILE A 219 -0.67 -14.57 21.14
C ILE A 219 -0.86 -15.79 22.05
N ASP A 220 -1.98 -16.48 21.86
CA ASP A 220 -2.28 -17.75 22.50
C ASP A 220 -1.53 -18.89 21.78
N LEU A 221 -0.44 -19.33 22.41
CA LEU A 221 0.42 -20.40 21.91
C LEU A 221 -0.32 -21.73 21.72
N THR A 222 -1.44 -21.97 22.41
CA THR A 222 -2.21 -23.22 22.29
C THR A 222 -2.92 -23.36 20.94
N ARG A 223 -3.05 -22.26 20.18
CA ARG A 223 -3.65 -22.23 18.84
C ARG A 223 -2.67 -22.61 17.74
N PHE A 224 -1.36 -22.65 18.01
CA PHE A 224 -0.34 -22.95 17.02
C PHE A 224 -0.20 -24.46 16.81
N PRO A 225 -0.18 -24.94 15.54
CA PRO A 225 0.14 -26.33 15.24
C PRO A 225 1.48 -26.76 15.83
N ASP A 226 1.54 -27.96 16.42
CA ASP A 226 2.77 -28.56 16.92
C ASP A 226 3.70 -28.93 15.74
N PRO A 227 4.91 -28.37 15.66
CA PRO A 227 5.81 -28.60 14.54
C PRO A 227 6.44 -30.00 14.53
N SER A 228 6.39 -30.75 15.63
CA SER A 228 6.80 -32.16 15.64
C SER A 228 5.89 -33.06 14.79
N ARG A 229 4.72 -32.56 14.39
CA ARG A 229 3.76 -33.23 13.50
C ARG A 229 3.93 -32.85 12.03
N ALA A 230 4.94 -32.04 11.68
CA ALA A 230 5.20 -31.70 10.30
C ALA A 230 5.66 -32.93 9.49
N VAL A 231 5.27 -32.99 8.21
CA VAL A 231 5.90 -33.85 7.21
C VAL A 231 7.37 -33.47 7.07
N THR A 232 8.19 -34.36 6.50
CA THR A 232 9.59 -34.03 6.26
C THR A 232 9.72 -32.89 5.23
N ARG A 233 10.83 -32.15 5.30
CA ARG A 233 11.11 -31.07 4.33
C ARG A 233 11.23 -31.65 2.93
N GLU A 234 11.80 -32.84 2.80
CA GLU A 234 11.99 -33.57 1.55
C GLU A 234 10.65 -33.98 0.91
N GLU A 235 9.65 -34.38 1.72
CA GLU A 235 8.29 -34.62 1.24
C GLU A 235 7.62 -33.34 0.76
N ALA A 236 7.76 -32.24 1.50
CA ALA A 236 7.22 -30.94 1.10
C ALA A 236 7.88 -30.40 -0.18
N GLU A 237 9.21 -30.51 -0.31
CA GLU A 237 9.96 -30.14 -1.51
C GLU A 237 9.54 -30.97 -2.72
N LYS A 238 9.28 -32.27 -2.53
CA LYS A 238 8.75 -33.13 -3.59
C LYS A 238 7.33 -32.72 -4.03
N THR A 239 6.43 -32.40 -3.09
CA THR A 239 5.10 -31.88 -3.44
C THR A 239 5.20 -30.56 -4.19
N PHE A 240 5.99 -29.61 -3.67
CA PHE A 240 6.19 -28.29 -4.27
C PHE A 240 6.80 -28.38 -5.67
N ALA A 241 7.84 -29.20 -5.86
CA ALA A 241 8.40 -29.47 -7.19
C ALA A 241 7.38 -30.14 -8.13
N GLY A 242 6.45 -30.95 -7.63
CA GLY A 242 5.38 -31.57 -8.41
C GLY A 242 4.35 -30.58 -8.96
N MET A 243 4.09 -29.47 -8.24
CA MET A 243 3.14 -28.41 -8.64
C MET A 243 3.79 -27.20 -9.31
N LEU A 244 5.11 -27.02 -9.18
CA LEU A 244 5.83 -25.88 -9.74
C LEU A 244 5.91 -25.97 -11.27
N GLU A 245 5.19 -25.09 -11.95
CA GLU A 245 5.34 -24.83 -13.38
C GLU A 245 6.13 -23.53 -13.61
N MET A 246 7.10 -23.58 -14.53
CA MET A 246 7.83 -22.40 -15.00
C MET A 246 7.30 -22.01 -16.38
N LYS A 247 6.84 -20.77 -16.54
CA LYS A 247 6.40 -20.22 -17.84
C LYS A 247 7.36 -19.16 -18.34
N LEU A 248 7.41 -19.03 -19.66
CA LEU A 248 8.15 -17.97 -20.34
C LEU A 248 7.37 -16.66 -20.28
N PHE A 249 8.11 -15.56 -20.14
CA PHE A 249 7.60 -14.20 -20.19
C PHE A 249 8.64 -13.31 -20.90
N TYR A 250 8.16 -12.39 -21.73
CA TYR A 250 8.98 -11.30 -22.25
C TYR A 250 8.91 -10.10 -21.31
N LEU A 251 10.05 -9.42 -21.19
CA LEU A 251 10.19 -8.13 -20.54
C LEU A 251 10.99 -7.25 -21.51
N GLU A 252 10.43 -6.15 -22.01
CA GLU A 252 11.15 -5.24 -22.91
C GLU A 252 12.27 -4.47 -22.18
N HIS A 253 12.09 -4.21 -20.88
CA HIS A 253 13.00 -3.42 -20.06
C HIS A 253 13.53 -4.24 -18.88
N GLN A 254 14.65 -4.95 -19.09
CA GLN A 254 15.44 -5.58 -18.03
C GLN A 254 16.76 -4.86 -17.74
N PRO A 255 17.18 -4.75 -16.46
CA PRO A 255 16.44 -5.19 -15.28
C PRO A 255 15.19 -4.32 -15.02
N PHE A 256 14.10 -4.92 -14.54
CA PHE A 256 12.89 -4.18 -14.21
C PHE A 256 13.12 -3.39 -12.93
N TYR A 257 13.54 -2.13 -13.09
CA TYR A 257 13.67 -1.22 -11.97
C TYR A 257 12.28 -0.79 -11.49
N GLY A 258 11.92 -1.21 -10.27
CA GLY A 258 10.73 -0.71 -9.58
C GLY A 258 10.92 0.72 -9.06
N LEU A 259 10.48 0.99 -7.82
CA LEU A 259 10.61 2.29 -7.14
C LEU A 259 12.02 2.94 -7.24
N PHE A 260 13.06 2.12 -7.36
CA PHE A 260 14.46 2.51 -7.42
C PHE A 260 15.02 2.25 -8.82
N LYS A 261 14.79 3.20 -9.73
CA LYS A 261 15.60 3.31 -10.95
C LYS A 261 16.93 3.98 -10.56
N PRO A 262 18.07 3.26 -10.49
CA PRO A 262 19.37 3.91 -10.38
C PRO A 262 19.59 4.78 -11.62
N GLU A 263 20.40 5.82 -11.49
CA GLU A 263 20.64 6.76 -12.59
C GLU A 263 21.25 6.04 -13.80
N LYS A 264 20.44 5.82 -14.84
CA LYS A 264 20.85 5.37 -16.17
C LYS A 264 21.59 4.02 -16.21
N GLY A 265 20.98 2.97 -15.66
CA GLY A 265 21.22 1.62 -16.20
C GLY A 265 20.65 1.50 -17.62
N GLU A 266 21.42 0.97 -18.57
CA GLU A 266 20.88 0.54 -19.86
C GLU A 266 19.92 -0.64 -19.61
N THR A 267 18.68 -0.52 -20.05
CA THR A 267 17.71 -1.63 -20.02
C THR A 267 17.57 -2.26 -21.40
N GLY A 268 17.52 -3.59 -21.46
CA GLY A 268 17.32 -4.33 -22.71
C GLY A 268 16.24 -5.41 -22.60
N PRO A 269 15.75 -5.93 -23.74
CA PRO A 269 14.70 -6.94 -23.74
C PRO A 269 15.25 -8.30 -23.31
N ALA A 270 14.48 -9.01 -22.48
CA ALA A 270 14.81 -10.34 -22.01
C ALA A 270 13.63 -11.30 -22.19
N LEU A 271 13.96 -12.58 -22.34
CA LEU A 271 13.01 -13.70 -22.24
C LEU A 271 13.37 -14.48 -20.98
N VAL A 272 12.40 -14.58 -20.06
CA VAL A 272 12.64 -15.08 -18.70
C VAL A 272 11.70 -16.22 -18.34
N TYR A 273 12.15 -17.10 -17.45
CA TYR A 273 11.30 -18.06 -16.76
C TYR A 273 10.85 -17.50 -15.41
N ALA A 274 9.53 -17.54 -15.16
CA ALA A 274 8.95 -17.23 -13.86
C ALA A 274 7.96 -18.32 -13.41
N PRO A 275 7.80 -18.55 -12.10
CA PRO A 275 6.86 -19.52 -11.55
C PRO A 275 5.41 -19.06 -11.73
N THR A 276 4.50 -19.96 -12.09
CA THR A 276 3.06 -19.63 -12.24
C THR A 276 2.34 -19.49 -10.91
N SER A 277 2.84 -20.16 -9.87
CA SER A 277 2.29 -20.16 -8.52
C SER A 277 3.40 -20.47 -7.52
N LEU A 278 3.28 -19.88 -6.32
CA LEU A 278 4.21 -20.02 -5.21
C LEU A 278 3.49 -20.49 -3.95
N ALA A 279 2.44 -21.30 -4.14
CA ALA A 279 1.59 -21.69 -3.02
C ALA A 279 2.33 -22.54 -1.98
N SER A 280 2.03 -22.23 -0.73
CA SER A 280 2.58 -22.88 0.45
C SER A 280 2.12 -24.33 0.57
N ILE A 281 3.01 -25.21 1.04
CA ILE A 281 2.66 -26.58 1.41
C ILE A 281 2.26 -26.60 2.89
N ASP A 282 1.07 -27.10 3.19
CA ASP A 282 0.63 -27.39 4.56
C ASP A 282 1.58 -28.40 5.20
N ALA A 283 2.21 -28.02 6.30
CA ALA A 283 3.22 -28.87 6.94
C ALA A 283 2.60 -30.10 7.62
N LEU A 284 1.33 -30.09 8.01
CA LEU A 284 0.69 -31.22 8.71
C LEU A 284 0.21 -32.32 7.75
N THR A 285 0.00 -31.99 6.48
CA THR A 285 -0.60 -32.88 5.47
C THR A 285 0.27 -33.08 4.23
N GLY A 286 1.30 -32.27 4.03
CA GLY A 286 2.20 -32.32 2.87
C GLY A 286 1.54 -31.92 1.55
N LYS A 287 0.42 -31.19 1.60
CA LYS A 287 -0.41 -30.80 0.43
C LYS A 287 -0.41 -29.28 0.23
N PRO A 288 -0.66 -28.77 -1.00
CA PRO A 288 -0.81 -27.33 -1.23
C PRO A 288 -2.03 -26.77 -0.47
N LEU A 289 -1.87 -25.59 0.14
CA LEU A 289 -2.99 -24.90 0.79
C LEU A 289 -3.83 -24.12 -0.21
N ALA A 290 -5.10 -24.53 -0.35
CA ALA A 290 -6.08 -23.85 -1.20
C ALA A 290 -6.31 -22.36 -0.83
N GLU A 291 -6.14 -21.98 0.44
CA GLU A 291 -6.28 -20.57 0.88
C GLU A 291 -5.12 -19.68 0.40
N PHE A 292 -3.93 -20.25 0.17
CA PHE A 292 -2.76 -19.53 -0.37
C PHE A 292 -2.54 -19.75 -1.87
N LEU A 293 -3.39 -20.55 -2.52
CA LEU A 293 -3.46 -20.64 -3.98
C LEU A 293 -4.31 -19.48 -4.51
N PRO A 294 -3.78 -18.55 -5.32
CA PRO A 294 -4.62 -17.59 -6.00
C PRO A 294 -5.53 -18.37 -6.97
N SER A 295 -6.84 -18.33 -6.73
CA SER A 295 -7.89 -18.94 -7.57
C SER A 295 -8.12 -18.14 -8.86
N LEU A 296 -7.04 -17.74 -9.52
CA LEU A 296 -7.06 -17.07 -10.81
C LEU A 296 -7.55 -18.06 -11.88
N PRO A 297 -8.62 -17.74 -12.63
CA PRO A 297 -8.96 -18.45 -13.86
C PRO A 297 -7.74 -18.55 -14.78
N GLN A 298 -7.60 -19.63 -15.54
CA GLN A 298 -6.49 -19.73 -16.49
C GLN A 298 -6.55 -18.56 -17.50
N PRO A 299 -5.39 -17.99 -17.88
CA PRO A 299 -5.34 -16.94 -18.89
C PRO A 299 -5.97 -17.40 -20.21
N GLN A 300 -6.81 -16.55 -20.80
CA GLN A 300 -7.45 -16.82 -22.08
C GLN A 300 -6.64 -16.19 -23.21
N ARG A 301 -6.40 -16.94 -24.29
CA ARG A 301 -5.84 -16.39 -25.54
C ARG A 301 -6.96 -15.80 -26.38
N LEU A 302 -6.73 -14.60 -26.91
CA LEU A 302 -7.63 -13.92 -27.82
C LEU A 302 -6.84 -13.18 -28.92
N THR A 303 -7.47 -13.05 -30.08
CA THR A 303 -6.98 -12.22 -31.19
C THR A 303 -8.04 -11.17 -31.49
N LEU A 304 -7.71 -9.89 -31.31
CA LEU A 304 -8.59 -8.78 -31.65
C LEU A 304 -8.11 -8.11 -32.94
N GLN A 305 -9.05 -7.48 -33.65
CA GLN A 305 -8.73 -6.58 -34.76
C GLN A 305 -8.87 -5.15 -34.25
N GLY A 306 -7.74 -4.56 -33.84
CA GLY A 306 -7.68 -3.19 -33.37
C GLY A 306 -8.14 -2.22 -34.46
N GLU A 307 -8.98 -1.27 -34.10
CA GLU A 307 -9.50 -0.24 -35.02
C GLU A 307 -8.56 0.99 -35.10
N GLY A 308 -7.58 1.12 -34.20
CA GLY A 308 -6.66 2.25 -34.17
C GLY A 308 -7.29 3.60 -33.82
N ARG A 309 -8.46 3.62 -33.17
CA ARG A 309 -9.05 4.89 -32.72
C ARG A 309 -8.18 5.49 -31.63
N GLN A 310 -7.90 6.78 -31.73
CA GLN A 310 -7.09 7.48 -30.72
C GLN A 310 -7.96 7.94 -29.56
N LEU A 311 -7.52 7.65 -28.33
CA LEU A 311 -8.12 8.15 -27.10
C LEU A 311 -7.25 9.33 -26.61
N ILE A 312 -7.65 10.57 -26.92
CA ILE A 312 -6.83 11.77 -26.71
C ILE A 312 -7.58 12.84 -25.92
N ALA A 313 -6.90 13.45 -24.95
CA ALA A 313 -7.27 14.70 -24.31
C ALA A 313 -6.02 15.55 -23.98
N ARG A 314 -6.03 16.81 -24.44
CA ARG A 314 -4.99 17.83 -24.22
C ARG A 314 -5.49 18.98 -23.34
N THR A 315 -6.81 19.18 -23.26
CA THR A 315 -7.43 20.20 -22.41
C THR A 315 -8.41 19.60 -21.40
N PRO A 316 -8.77 20.33 -20.32
CA PRO A 316 -9.80 19.88 -19.38
C PRO A 316 -11.16 19.62 -20.02
N GLU A 317 -11.50 20.39 -21.06
CA GLU A 317 -12.77 20.26 -21.81
C GLU A 317 -12.77 18.98 -22.67
N GLU A 318 -11.67 18.68 -23.36
CA GLU A 318 -11.50 17.42 -24.09
C GLU A 318 -11.55 16.22 -23.13
N ALA A 319 -10.86 16.30 -22.00
CA ALA A 319 -10.87 15.24 -20.98
C ALA A 319 -12.27 15.03 -20.37
N GLY A 320 -12.97 16.11 -20.01
CA GLY A 320 -14.34 16.05 -19.52
C GLY A 320 -15.32 15.46 -20.54
N LYS A 321 -15.19 15.83 -21.82
CA LYS A 321 -15.99 15.27 -22.92
C LYS A 321 -15.70 13.78 -23.14
N LEU A 322 -14.44 13.36 -23.04
CA LEU A 322 -14.04 11.97 -23.18
C LEU A 322 -14.60 11.12 -22.03
N LEU A 323 -14.56 11.63 -20.80
CA LEU A 323 -15.18 11.01 -19.62
C LEU A 323 -16.70 10.81 -19.79
N THR A 324 -17.43 11.80 -20.32
CA THR A 324 -18.88 11.69 -20.51
C THR A 324 -19.28 10.86 -21.74
N GLU A 325 -18.64 11.06 -22.90
CA GLU A 325 -19.04 10.43 -24.18
C GLU A 325 -18.45 9.04 -24.41
N VAL A 326 -17.23 8.76 -23.94
CA VAL A 326 -16.56 7.46 -24.12
C VAL A 326 -16.77 6.54 -22.92
N PHE A 327 -16.52 7.05 -21.70
CA PHE A 327 -16.64 6.26 -20.48
C PHE A 327 -18.04 6.32 -19.84
N GLY A 328 -18.93 7.21 -20.32
CA GLY A 328 -20.31 7.29 -19.82
C GLY A 328 -20.43 7.80 -18.38
N ILE A 329 -19.46 8.59 -17.92
CA ILE A 329 -19.35 9.05 -16.54
C ILE A 329 -20.21 10.29 -16.32
N ASP A 330 -21.05 10.25 -15.29
CA ASP A 330 -21.78 11.43 -14.84
C ASP A 330 -20.87 12.32 -13.98
N LEU A 331 -20.50 13.47 -14.56
CA LEU A 331 -19.73 14.55 -13.92
C LEU A 331 -20.65 15.60 -13.25
N THR A 332 -21.98 15.39 -13.22
CA THR A 332 -22.92 16.32 -12.58
C THR A 332 -22.59 16.49 -11.09
N GLY A 333 -22.46 17.74 -10.65
CA GLY A 333 -22.08 18.05 -9.26
C GLY A 333 -20.61 17.83 -8.92
N MET A 334 -19.76 17.46 -9.88
CA MET A 334 -18.31 17.39 -9.70
C MET A 334 -17.63 18.73 -10.02
N GLN A 335 -16.65 19.12 -9.21
CA GLN A 335 -15.79 20.27 -9.43
C GLN A 335 -14.46 19.83 -10.03
N PHE A 336 -13.95 20.57 -10.99
CA PHE A 336 -12.61 20.39 -11.56
C PHE A 336 -11.58 21.07 -10.65
N HIS A 337 -10.57 20.32 -10.21
CA HIS A 337 -9.53 20.81 -9.29
C HIS A 337 -8.26 21.30 -10.00
N GLY A 338 -8.13 21.06 -11.30
CA GLY A 338 -7.00 21.52 -12.10
C GLY A 338 -6.37 20.42 -12.95
N ALA A 339 -5.45 20.86 -13.81
CA ALA A 339 -4.56 19.99 -14.56
C ALA A 339 -3.14 20.13 -14.00
N SER A 340 -2.54 19.05 -13.53
CA SER A 340 -1.17 19.02 -12.99
C SER A 340 -0.25 18.22 -13.91
N ASP A 341 0.99 18.69 -14.05
CA ASP A 341 2.03 17.87 -14.67
C ASP A 341 2.49 16.81 -13.66
N VAL A 342 2.48 15.54 -14.07
CA VAL A 342 2.84 14.38 -13.25
C VAL A 342 4.02 13.68 -13.92
N GLN A 343 4.99 13.24 -13.11
CA GLN A 343 6.09 12.42 -13.59
C GLN A 343 5.65 10.95 -13.59
N SER A 344 5.82 10.25 -14.71
CA SER A 344 5.55 8.82 -14.78
C SER A 344 6.42 8.05 -13.79
N PHE A 345 5.81 7.09 -13.11
CA PHE A 345 6.45 6.26 -12.08
C PHE A 345 7.45 5.27 -12.69
N ASN A 346 7.09 4.64 -13.82
CA ASN A 346 7.92 3.66 -14.53
C ASN A 346 8.97 4.33 -15.44
N ASP A 347 8.66 5.52 -15.95
CA ASP A 347 9.54 6.25 -16.86
C ASP A 347 9.66 7.74 -16.49
N ARG A 348 10.79 8.11 -15.87
CA ARG A 348 11.06 9.50 -15.48
C ARG A 348 11.15 10.48 -16.68
N GLU A 349 11.26 10.00 -17.92
CA GLU A 349 11.35 10.83 -19.14
C GLU A 349 9.97 11.19 -19.73
N THR A 350 9.01 10.26 -19.69
CA THR A 350 7.61 10.52 -20.09
C THR A 350 6.92 11.46 -19.11
N LYS A 351 6.76 12.72 -19.53
CA LYS A 351 5.89 13.70 -18.89
C LYS A 351 4.42 13.32 -19.08
N GLN A 352 3.65 13.34 -18.01
CA GLN A 352 2.22 13.11 -18.02
C GLN A 352 1.47 14.36 -17.55
N LYS A 353 0.19 14.47 -17.91
CA LYS A 353 -0.73 15.48 -17.38
C LYS A 353 -1.92 14.79 -16.76
N SER A 354 -2.23 15.10 -15.51
CA SER A 354 -3.39 14.57 -14.79
C SER A 354 -4.47 15.63 -14.66
N TYR A 355 -5.70 15.25 -14.94
CA TYR A 355 -6.91 16.05 -14.78
C TYR A 355 -7.77 15.41 -13.69
N THR A 356 -8.16 16.19 -12.69
CA THR A 356 -8.89 15.67 -11.52
C THR A 356 -10.20 16.41 -11.28
N TRP A 357 -11.27 15.64 -11.05
CA TRP A 357 -12.56 16.11 -10.58
C TRP A 357 -12.95 15.43 -9.27
N SER A 358 -13.69 16.11 -8.40
CA SER A 358 -14.39 15.44 -7.29
C SER A 358 -15.77 16.04 -7.03
N THR A 359 -16.68 15.27 -6.43
CA THR A 359 -17.83 15.89 -5.75
C THR A 359 -17.35 16.70 -4.53
N LEU A 360 -18.18 17.62 -4.04
CA LEU A 360 -17.95 18.23 -2.72
C LEU A 360 -18.22 17.21 -1.61
N PRO A 361 -17.51 17.27 -0.46
CA PRO A 361 -17.85 16.46 0.70
C PRO A 361 -19.26 16.82 1.18
N GLN A 362 -20.06 15.79 1.46
CA GLN A 362 -21.37 15.98 2.08
C GLN A 362 -21.17 16.43 3.53
N LYS A 363 -22.19 16.99 4.19
CA LYS A 363 -22.12 17.23 5.64
C LYS A 363 -22.63 15.99 6.38
N GLY A 364 -21.81 15.45 7.27
CA GLY A 364 -22.23 14.41 8.21
C GLY A 364 -23.21 14.94 9.25
N GLU A 365 -23.75 14.05 10.07
CA GLU A 365 -24.73 14.37 11.13
C GLU A 365 -24.18 15.36 12.17
N ASP A 366 -22.86 15.39 12.37
CA ASP A 366 -22.16 16.33 13.25
C ASP A 366 -21.86 17.69 12.59
N GLY A 367 -22.32 17.89 11.34
CA GLY A 367 -22.14 19.10 10.55
C GLY A 367 -20.76 19.25 9.90
N LYS A 368 -19.81 18.33 10.13
CA LYS A 368 -18.49 18.34 9.50
C LYS A 368 -18.54 17.75 8.08
N PRO A 369 -17.56 18.05 7.21
CA PRO A 369 -17.50 17.45 5.89
C PRO A 369 -17.15 15.96 6.01
N ASP A 370 -17.97 15.11 5.41
CA ASP A 370 -17.74 13.68 5.24
C ASP A 370 -17.09 13.43 3.87
N TYR A 371 -15.81 13.08 3.90
CA TYR A 371 -15.00 12.81 2.72
C TYR A 371 -15.17 11.38 2.20
N ARG A 372 -15.83 10.47 2.96
CA ARG A 372 -15.95 9.04 2.60
C ARG A 372 -16.84 8.79 1.39
N LEU A 373 -17.80 9.68 1.13
CA LEU A 373 -18.74 9.59 0.00
C LEU A 373 -18.36 10.54 -1.14
N MET A 374 -17.14 11.09 -1.14
CA MET A 374 -16.64 11.86 -2.28
C MET A 374 -16.31 10.92 -3.43
N ARG A 375 -16.84 11.24 -4.61
CA ARG A 375 -16.47 10.59 -5.86
C ARG A 375 -15.27 11.34 -6.42
N TYR A 376 -14.24 10.63 -6.87
CA TYR A 376 -13.07 11.23 -7.52
C TYR A 376 -12.92 10.64 -8.92
N VAL A 377 -12.64 11.49 -9.90
CA VAL A 377 -12.29 11.07 -11.26
C VAL A 377 -10.93 11.62 -11.59
N HIS A 378 -10.01 10.72 -11.94
CA HIS A 378 -8.67 11.05 -12.42
C HIS A 378 -8.53 10.55 -13.86
N LEU A 379 -8.05 11.40 -14.75
CA LEU A 379 -7.65 11.04 -16.10
C LEU A 379 -6.23 11.54 -16.34
N THR A 380 -5.36 10.68 -16.87
CA THR A 380 -3.95 10.98 -17.09
C THR A 380 -3.60 10.75 -18.55
N THR A 381 -2.93 11.72 -19.18
CA THR A 381 -2.49 11.66 -20.57
C THR A 381 -0.98 11.86 -20.70
N ASN A 382 -0.41 11.39 -21.80
CA ASN A 382 0.94 11.79 -22.21
C ASN A 382 0.94 13.29 -22.51
N ALA A 383 1.81 14.07 -21.85
CA ALA A 383 1.78 15.53 -21.94
C ALA A 383 2.14 16.08 -23.33
N SER A 384 2.83 15.29 -24.16
CA SER A 384 3.25 15.69 -25.51
C SER A 384 2.23 15.29 -26.59
N THR A 385 1.65 14.09 -26.51
CA THR A 385 0.70 13.59 -27.53
C THR A 385 -0.75 13.88 -27.17
N GLY A 386 -1.07 13.98 -25.88
CA GLY A 386 -2.43 14.01 -25.34
C GLY A 386 -3.08 12.63 -25.23
N GLU A 387 -2.39 11.55 -25.56
CA GLU A 387 -2.93 10.19 -25.51
C GLU A 387 -3.24 9.75 -24.07
N VAL A 388 -4.43 9.18 -23.85
CA VAL A 388 -4.87 8.71 -22.53
C VAL A 388 -4.06 7.48 -22.11
N ILE A 389 -3.33 7.67 -21.01
CA ILE A 389 -2.53 6.65 -20.33
C ILE A 389 -3.41 5.91 -19.32
N SER A 390 -4.22 6.65 -18.55
CA SER A 390 -5.11 6.05 -17.59
C SER A 390 -6.33 6.90 -17.27
N TYR A 391 -7.35 6.22 -16.76
CA TYR A 391 -8.55 6.80 -16.19
C TYR A 391 -8.97 5.95 -14.97
N ASN A 392 -9.44 6.59 -13.91
CA ASN A 392 -10.03 5.93 -12.74
C ASN A 392 -11.16 6.78 -12.14
N LEU A 393 -12.30 6.14 -11.87
CA LEU A 393 -13.37 6.64 -10.99
C LEU A 393 -13.28 5.91 -9.65
N GLN A 394 -12.97 6.65 -8.60
CA GLN A 394 -13.22 6.22 -7.23
C GLN A 394 -14.67 6.60 -6.87
N ASP A 395 -15.51 5.59 -6.65
CA ASP A 395 -16.90 5.74 -6.23
C ASP A 395 -17.23 4.68 -5.17
N GLU A 396 -17.57 5.14 -3.97
CA GLU A 396 -17.82 4.28 -2.81
C GLU A 396 -19.29 3.83 -2.70
N SER A 397 -20.18 4.36 -3.55
CA SER A 397 -21.63 4.10 -3.46
C SER A 397 -22.02 2.64 -3.72
N GLY A 398 -21.25 1.92 -4.54
CA GLY A 398 -21.45 0.50 -4.84
C GLY A 398 -21.01 -0.46 -3.73
N ARG A 399 -20.35 0.01 -2.67
CA ARG A 399 -19.64 -0.87 -1.72
C ARG A 399 -20.57 -1.83 -0.97
N GLY A 400 -20.19 -3.11 -0.94
CA GLY A 400 -20.98 -4.19 -0.34
C GLY A 400 -22.25 -4.57 -1.11
N GLN A 401 -22.54 -3.94 -2.25
CA GLN A 401 -23.62 -4.38 -3.14
C GLN A 401 -23.16 -5.57 -4.00
N LYS A 402 -24.08 -6.46 -4.34
CA LYS A 402 -23.81 -7.59 -5.23
C LYS A 402 -23.95 -7.16 -6.69
N GLY A 403 -22.96 -7.51 -7.51
CA GLY A 403 -23.00 -7.30 -8.96
C GLY A 403 -24.20 -7.96 -9.64
N SER A 404 -24.77 -7.28 -10.61
CA SER A 404 -25.85 -7.75 -11.50
C SER A 404 -25.33 -8.19 -12.87
N VAL A 405 -24.18 -7.66 -13.29
CA VAL A 405 -23.50 -7.95 -14.56
C VAL A 405 -22.67 -9.21 -14.42
N SER A 406 -22.81 -10.15 -15.36
CA SER A 406 -22.01 -11.38 -15.36
C SER A 406 -20.58 -11.13 -15.83
N ARG A 407 -19.67 -12.07 -15.55
CA ARG A 407 -18.26 -11.98 -15.97
C ARG A 407 -18.11 -11.92 -17.48
N GLU A 408 -18.94 -12.68 -18.20
CA GLU A 408 -18.98 -12.74 -19.66
C GLU A 408 -19.41 -11.38 -20.23
N ALA A 409 -20.47 -10.78 -19.68
CA ALA A 409 -20.92 -9.45 -20.10
C ALA A 409 -19.89 -8.34 -19.80
N ALA A 410 -19.20 -8.42 -18.65
CA ALA A 410 -18.12 -7.50 -18.32
C ALA A 410 -16.88 -7.70 -19.22
N GLN A 411 -16.56 -8.97 -19.56
CA GLN A 411 -15.50 -9.34 -20.49
C GLN A 411 -15.80 -8.80 -21.90
N ASP A 412 -17.04 -8.95 -22.38
CA ASP A 412 -17.47 -8.40 -23.67
C ASP A 412 -17.33 -6.87 -23.71
N THR A 413 -17.74 -6.16 -22.65
CA THR A 413 -17.50 -4.71 -22.52
C THR A 413 -16.01 -4.36 -22.62
N ALA A 414 -15.15 -5.06 -21.87
CA ALA A 414 -13.71 -4.80 -21.85
C ALA A 414 -13.05 -5.08 -23.22
N VAL A 415 -13.42 -6.19 -23.86
CA VAL A 415 -12.93 -6.59 -25.19
C VAL A 415 -13.38 -5.61 -26.27
N GLN A 416 -14.66 -5.23 -26.30
CA GLN A 416 -15.19 -4.26 -27.27
C GLN A 416 -14.60 -2.86 -27.09
N PHE A 417 -14.26 -2.48 -25.85
CA PHE A 417 -13.53 -1.24 -25.61
C PHE A 417 -12.10 -1.32 -26.15
N LEU A 418 -11.33 -2.35 -25.77
CA LEU A 418 -9.95 -2.49 -26.24
C LEU A 418 -9.88 -2.62 -27.76
N GLN A 419 -10.78 -3.36 -28.41
CA GLN A 419 -10.79 -3.50 -29.86
C GLN A 419 -10.88 -2.14 -30.59
N LYS A 420 -11.58 -1.15 -30.03
CA LYS A 420 -11.66 0.20 -30.62
C LYS A 420 -10.33 0.97 -30.51
N TYR A 421 -9.63 0.85 -29.38
CA TYR A 421 -8.50 1.70 -29.01
C TYR A 421 -7.12 1.04 -29.14
N LEU A 422 -7.06 -0.27 -29.39
CA LEU A 422 -5.83 -0.96 -29.77
C LEU A 422 -5.29 -0.44 -31.13
N PRO A 423 -3.97 -0.48 -31.35
CA PRO A 423 -3.36 -0.17 -32.64
C PRO A 423 -4.02 -0.92 -33.80
N ALA A 424 -4.11 -0.28 -34.97
CA ALA A 424 -4.83 -0.83 -36.11
C ALA A 424 -4.24 -2.17 -36.60
N GLY A 425 -5.08 -3.21 -36.71
CA GLY A 425 -4.70 -4.54 -37.19
C GLY A 425 -4.78 -5.65 -36.12
N PRO A 426 -4.23 -6.85 -36.40
CA PRO A 426 -4.33 -7.98 -35.49
C PRO A 426 -3.47 -7.78 -34.24
N ALA A 427 -4.09 -7.93 -33.07
CA ALA A 427 -3.43 -7.95 -31.78
C ALA A 427 -3.68 -9.30 -31.10
N GLU A 428 -2.62 -10.09 -30.88
CA GLU A 428 -2.66 -11.27 -30.01
C GLU A 428 -2.49 -10.83 -28.55
N LEU A 429 -3.42 -11.25 -27.70
CA LEU A 429 -3.44 -10.91 -26.29
C LEU A 429 -3.66 -12.15 -25.43
N GLU A 430 -3.14 -12.10 -24.21
CA GLU A 430 -3.44 -13.05 -23.14
C GLU A 430 -4.17 -12.31 -22.02
N MET A 431 -5.45 -12.64 -21.83
CA MET A 431 -6.31 -12.01 -20.83
C MET A 431 -6.32 -12.82 -19.53
N GLN A 432 -5.92 -12.17 -18.44
CA GLN A 432 -6.17 -12.63 -17.08
C GLN A 432 -7.45 -11.98 -16.56
N VAL A 433 -8.44 -12.79 -16.22
CA VAL A 433 -9.60 -12.37 -15.40
C VAL A 433 -9.21 -12.50 -13.94
N TYR A 434 -9.51 -11.50 -13.12
CA TYR A 434 -9.29 -11.59 -11.68
C TYR A 434 -10.58 -11.98 -10.95
N PRO A 435 -10.53 -12.83 -9.90
CA PRO A 435 -11.71 -13.17 -9.11
C PRO A 435 -12.28 -11.91 -8.45
N GLU A 436 -13.62 -11.85 -8.38
CA GLU A 436 -14.37 -10.78 -7.72
C GLU A 436 -13.89 -10.62 -6.27
N VAL A 437 -13.88 -9.38 -5.77
CA VAL A 437 -13.33 -9.10 -4.44
C VAL A 437 -14.12 -9.83 -3.33
N GLU A 438 -15.40 -10.16 -3.54
CA GLU A 438 -16.17 -11.00 -2.62
C GLU A 438 -15.69 -12.47 -2.55
N GLU A 439 -15.17 -13.04 -3.64
CA GLU A 439 -14.58 -14.39 -3.66
C GLU A 439 -13.22 -14.43 -2.95
N ARG A 440 -12.59 -13.28 -2.74
CA ARG A 440 -11.32 -13.15 -2.02
C ARG A 440 -11.49 -13.00 -0.51
N VAL A 441 -12.71 -12.84 -0.01
CA VAL A 441 -12.98 -12.80 1.43
C VAL A 441 -12.80 -14.23 1.98
N PRO A 442 -11.81 -14.50 2.86
CA PRO A 442 -11.58 -15.84 3.36
C PRO A 442 -12.80 -16.42 4.08
N SER A 443 -13.02 -17.73 3.98
CA SER A 443 -14.23 -18.40 4.49
C SER A 443 -14.41 -18.31 6.02
N TRP A 444 -13.32 -18.04 6.75
CA TRP A 444 -13.33 -17.83 8.20
C TRP A 444 -13.67 -16.39 8.62
N VAL A 445 -13.75 -15.44 7.68
CA VAL A 445 -14.12 -14.04 7.98
C VAL A 445 -15.62 -13.94 8.23
N ASP A 446 -15.98 -13.41 9.39
CA ASP A 446 -17.35 -13.03 9.70
C ASP A 446 -17.70 -11.76 8.94
N LYS A 447 -18.32 -11.92 7.76
CA LYS A 447 -18.78 -10.82 6.90
C LYS A 447 -19.72 -9.85 7.63
N SER A 448 -20.41 -10.27 8.70
CA SER A 448 -21.31 -9.39 9.46
C SER A 448 -20.57 -8.35 10.31
N LYS A 449 -19.30 -8.62 10.66
CA LYS A 449 -18.43 -7.71 11.43
C LYS A 449 -17.68 -6.71 10.56
N LEU A 450 -17.69 -6.86 9.23
CA LEU A 450 -17.04 -5.94 8.31
C LEU A 450 -17.77 -4.59 8.32
N LYS A 451 -17.04 -3.53 8.70
CA LYS A 451 -17.48 -2.13 8.58
C LYS A 451 -17.74 -1.83 7.11
N ASP A 452 -18.59 -0.85 6.81
CA ASP A 452 -18.99 -0.60 5.41
C ASP A 452 -17.79 -0.35 4.48
N GLN A 453 -16.79 0.40 4.94
CA GLN A 453 -15.51 0.67 4.23
C GLN A 453 -14.63 -0.59 3.98
N GLU A 454 -14.87 -1.68 4.71
CA GLU A 454 -14.11 -2.94 4.64
C GLU A 454 -14.76 -3.94 3.68
N ARG A 455 -15.99 -3.66 3.23
CA ARG A 455 -16.71 -4.50 2.26
C ARG A 455 -16.14 -4.30 0.86
N PRO A 456 -16.20 -5.33 -0.01
CA PRO A 456 -15.71 -5.23 -1.39
C PRO A 456 -16.50 -4.20 -2.21
N LEU A 457 -15.84 -3.59 -3.20
CA LEU A 457 -16.53 -2.94 -4.31
C LEU A 457 -16.88 -3.99 -5.39
N PRO A 458 -18.06 -3.90 -6.04
CA PRO A 458 -18.50 -4.83 -7.08
C PRO A 458 -17.79 -4.52 -8.41
N VAL A 459 -16.51 -4.86 -8.51
CA VAL A 459 -15.66 -4.58 -9.68
C VAL A 459 -15.07 -5.87 -10.23
N ILE A 460 -15.16 -6.03 -11.55
CA ILE A 460 -14.52 -7.12 -12.29
C ILE A 460 -13.32 -6.53 -13.04
N SER A 461 -12.14 -7.09 -12.79
CA SER A 461 -10.87 -6.59 -13.32
C SER A 461 -10.27 -7.56 -14.32
N PHE A 462 -9.81 -7.00 -15.44
CA PHE A 462 -9.17 -7.71 -16.54
C PHE A 462 -7.80 -7.12 -16.82
N THR A 463 -6.78 -7.95 -17.02
CA THR A 463 -5.48 -7.56 -17.56
C THR A 463 -5.26 -8.26 -18.89
N PHE A 464 -4.79 -7.54 -19.89
CA PHE A 464 -4.52 -8.03 -21.25
C PHE A 464 -3.05 -7.78 -21.57
N ASN A 465 -2.23 -8.83 -21.53
CA ASN A 465 -0.83 -8.76 -21.92
C ASN A 465 -0.71 -8.91 -23.43
N GLN A 466 0.17 -8.15 -24.09
CA GLN A 466 0.53 -8.43 -25.48
C GLN A 466 1.23 -9.78 -25.60
N VAL A 467 1.01 -10.49 -26.71
CA VAL A 467 1.67 -11.77 -27.00
C VAL A 467 2.67 -11.60 -28.14
N HIS A 468 3.88 -12.12 -27.96
CA HIS A 468 4.91 -12.23 -29.00
C HIS A 468 5.37 -13.68 -29.12
N GLN A 469 5.40 -14.26 -30.32
CA GLN A 469 5.77 -15.67 -30.56
C GLN A 469 5.07 -16.69 -29.63
N GLY A 470 3.83 -16.40 -29.20
CA GLY A 470 3.08 -17.23 -28.27
C GLY A 470 3.44 -17.05 -26.78
N VAL A 471 4.28 -16.08 -26.41
CA VAL A 471 4.69 -15.75 -25.03
C VAL A 471 4.16 -14.36 -24.63
N PRO A 472 3.60 -14.18 -23.42
CA PRO A 472 3.13 -12.88 -22.94
C PRO A 472 4.29 -11.90 -22.63
N VAL A 473 4.08 -10.62 -22.95
CA VAL A 473 4.98 -9.48 -22.66
C VAL A 473 4.46 -8.77 -21.40
N MET A 474 5.13 -8.94 -20.27
CA MET A 474 4.62 -8.54 -18.95
C MET A 474 4.60 -7.02 -18.74
N ASP A 475 5.58 -6.29 -19.28
CA ASP A 475 5.67 -4.84 -19.20
C ASP A 475 4.90 -4.11 -20.32
N ARG A 476 4.10 -4.85 -21.11
CA ARG A 476 3.14 -4.30 -22.10
C ARG A 476 1.73 -4.84 -21.87
N ALA A 477 1.13 -4.44 -20.75
CA ALA A 477 -0.22 -4.85 -20.35
C ALA A 477 -1.21 -3.67 -20.33
N CYS A 478 -2.42 -3.89 -20.86
CA CYS A 478 -3.57 -3.05 -20.57
C CYS A 478 -4.36 -3.62 -19.40
N SER A 479 -4.94 -2.78 -18.53
CA SER A 479 -5.93 -3.23 -17.55
C SER A 479 -7.23 -2.44 -17.68
N VAL A 480 -8.35 -3.15 -17.53
CA VAL A 480 -9.71 -2.60 -17.61
C VAL A 480 -10.48 -3.07 -16.38
N GLN A 481 -11.16 -2.15 -15.72
CA GLN A 481 -12.07 -2.46 -14.62
C GLN A 481 -13.49 -2.08 -15.01
N VAL A 482 -14.40 -3.03 -14.85
CA VAL A 482 -15.82 -2.89 -15.15
C VAL A 482 -16.60 -2.92 -13.84
N ASP A 483 -17.45 -1.92 -13.63
CA ASP A 483 -18.41 -1.89 -12.52
C ASP A 483 -19.49 -2.95 -12.76
N ALA A 484 -19.63 -3.87 -11.81
CA ALA A 484 -20.53 -5.01 -11.94
C ALA A 484 -22.00 -4.68 -11.62
N LEU A 485 -22.33 -3.44 -11.25
CA LEU A 485 -23.72 -2.97 -11.06
C LEU A 485 -24.30 -2.39 -12.35
N THR A 486 -23.47 -1.74 -13.15
CA THR A 486 -23.85 -0.92 -14.32
C THR A 486 -23.26 -1.40 -15.64
N GLY A 487 -22.20 -2.21 -15.61
CA GLY A 487 -21.49 -2.71 -16.78
C GLY A 487 -20.59 -1.66 -17.45
N LYS A 488 -20.37 -0.51 -16.81
CA LYS A 488 -19.51 0.57 -17.33
C LYS A 488 -18.04 0.34 -16.98
N ILE A 489 -17.15 0.85 -17.82
CA ILE A 489 -15.72 0.92 -17.51
C ILE A 489 -15.50 2.07 -16.52
N ILE A 490 -14.95 1.73 -15.35
CA ILE A 490 -14.66 2.69 -14.27
C ILE A 490 -13.16 2.91 -14.06
N ALA A 491 -12.31 2.01 -14.57
CA ALA A 491 -10.88 2.26 -14.65
C ALA A 491 -10.28 1.65 -15.91
N PHE A 492 -9.25 2.32 -16.44
CA PHE A 492 -8.46 1.89 -17.57
C PHE A 492 -7.01 2.29 -17.36
N TYR A 493 -6.07 1.40 -17.68
CA TYR A 493 -4.65 1.70 -17.78
C TYR A 493 -4.10 1.10 -19.08
N ASN A 494 -3.39 1.94 -19.85
CA ASN A 494 -2.81 1.60 -21.14
C ASN A 494 -1.28 1.48 -21.02
N GLY A 495 -0.79 0.34 -20.52
CA GLY A 495 0.66 0.09 -20.46
C GLY A 495 1.30 0.06 -21.85
N ILE A 496 0.55 -0.36 -22.88
CA ILE A 496 1.06 -0.45 -24.27
C ILE A 496 1.53 0.92 -24.78
N SER A 497 0.80 2.01 -24.52
CA SER A 497 1.22 3.36 -24.95
C SER A 497 2.20 4.03 -23.98
N VAL A 498 2.35 3.52 -22.75
CA VAL A 498 3.36 4.02 -21.79
C VAL A 498 4.75 3.44 -22.08
N SER A 499 4.84 2.17 -22.48
CA SER A 499 6.11 1.46 -22.74
C SER A 499 6.79 1.84 -24.07
N GLY A 500 6.50 3.02 -24.61
CA GLY A 500 7.17 3.57 -25.79
C GLY A 500 7.00 2.74 -27.08
N PRO A 501 7.83 3.02 -28.11
CA PRO A 501 7.84 2.25 -29.35
C PRO A 501 8.24 0.79 -29.07
N PRO A 502 7.68 -0.20 -29.78
CA PRO A 502 8.01 -1.61 -29.56
C PRO A 502 9.51 -1.89 -29.67
N VAL A 503 10.05 -2.63 -28.71
CA VAL A 503 11.46 -3.06 -28.70
C VAL A 503 11.60 -4.37 -29.49
N SER A 504 12.76 -4.60 -30.11
CA SER A 504 13.03 -5.88 -30.78
C SER A 504 13.25 -6.99 -29.74
N LEU A 505 12.20 -7.73 -29.42
CA LEU A 505 12.26 -8.88 -28.52
C LEU A 505 13.15 -10.00 -29.08
N PRO A 506 13.87 -10.76 -28.22
CA PRO A 506 14.67 -11.91 -28.66
C PRO A 506 13.77 -13.07 -29.08
N ASP A 507 14.23 -13.86 -30.05
CA ASP A 507 13.49 -15.02 -30.55
C ASP A 507 13.45 -16.17 -29.52
N ASN A 508 12.28 -16.80 -29.32
CA ASN A 508 12.10 -17.86 -28.31
C ASN A 508 12.58 -19.26 -28.72
N ARG A 509 13.23 -19.42 -29.88
CA ARG A 509 13.94 -20.65 -30.23
C ARG A 509 15.23 -20.80 -29.42
N ASN A 510 15.59 -22.04 -29.12
CA ASN A 510 16.80 -22.42 -28.37
C ASN A 510 16.81 -21.98 -26.89
N VAL A 511 15.66 -21.68 -26.30
CA VAL A 511 15.52 -21.62 -24.84
C VAL A 511 15.80 -22.99 -24.21
N VAL A 512 16.28 -23.01 -22.97
CA VAL A 512 16.41 -24.23 -22.18
C VAL A 512 15.03 -24.85 -21.90
N PRO A 513 14.93 -26.16 -21.65
CA PRO A 513 13.68 -26.75 -21.15
C PRO A 513 13.23 -26.11 -19.84
N ALA A 514 11.92 -25.94 -19.65
CA ALA A 514 11.35 -25.36 -18.42
C ALA A 514 11.79 -26.11 -17.14
N GLU A 515 12.04 -27.42 -17.23
CA GLU A 515 12.59 -28.23 -16.13
C GLU A 515 14.01 -27.80 -15.70
N THR A 516 14.82 -27.24 -16.60
CA THR A 516 16.13 -26.65 -16.25
C THR A 516 15.96 -25.40 -15.40
N ALA A 517 15.06 -24.49 -15.81
CA ALA A 517 14.73 -23.30 -15.03
C ALA A 517 14.09 -23.65 -13.68
N LYS A 518 13.25 -24.68 -13.64
CA LYS A 518 12.64 -25.22 -12.42
C LYS A 518 13.67 -25.78 -11.44
N ALA A 519 14.67 -26.51 -11.94
CA ALA A 519 15.76 -27.02 -11.11
C ALA A 519 16.61 -25.88 -10.53
N GLU A 520 16.91 -24.84 -11.30
CA GLU A 520 17.60 -23.65 -10.79
C GLU A 520 16.74 -22.89 -9.78
N PHE A 521 15.43 -22.73 -10.03
CA PHE A 521 14.51 -22.12 -9.08
C PHE A 521 14.52 -22.84 -7.73
N LEU A 522 14.32 -24.16 -7.72
CA LEU A 522 14.28 -24.96 -6.48
C LEU A 522 15.61 -24.93 -5.71
N LYS A 523 16.73 -24.80 -6.42
CA LYS A 523 18.08 -24.64 -5.85
C LYS A 523 18.29 -23.27 -5.19
N GLN A 524 17.76 -22.20 -5.78
CA GLN A 524 17.87 -20.82 -5.25
C GLN A 524 16.82 -20.50 -4.18
N HIS A 525 15.70 -21.23 -4.17
CA HIS A 525 14.55 -21.01 -3.29
C HIS A 525 14.21 -22.27 -2.45
N PRO A 526 15.11 -22.74 -1.56
CA PRO A 526 14.83 -23.84 -0.65
C PRO A 526 13.58 -23.60 0.21
N LEU A 527 12.89 -24.68 0.61
CA LEU A 527 11.72 -24.54 1.48
C LEU A 527 12.11 -24.31 2.95
N LYS A 528 11.49 -23.32 3.59
CA LYS A 528 11.58 -23.04 5.03
C LYS A 528 10.23 -23.28 5.70
N LEU A 529 10.27 -23.91 6.87
CA LEU A 529 9.11 -24.08 7.75
C LEU A 529 8.83 -22.77 8.48
N VAL A 530 7.61 -22.27 8.38
CA VAL A 530 7.17 -20.99 8.97
C VAL A 530 5.74 -21.10 9.50
N TYR A 531 5.36 -20.19 10.41
CA TYR A 531 3.95 -19.93 10.69
C TYR A 531 3.46 -18.73 9.87
N ILE A 532 2.21 -18.81 9.41
CA ILE A 532 1.45 -17.67 8.87
C ILE A 532 0.13 -17.64 9.63
N TRP A 533 -0.27 -16.47 10.14
CA TRP A 533 -1.57 -16.30 10.78
C TRP A 533 -2.41 -15.29 9.98
N PRO A 534 -3.23 -15.73 9.00
CA PRO A 534 -3.96 -14.81 8.13
C PRO A 534 -4.86 -13.84 8.91
N GLU A 535 -4.88 -12.59 8.44
CA GLU A 535 -5.67 -11.50 8.99
C GLU A 535 -6.44 -10.81 7.86
N TYR A 536 -7.65 -10.35 8.16
CA TYR A 536 -8.54 -9.67 7.21
C TYR A 536 -9.26 -8.55 7.97
N PHE A 537 -8.75 -7.33 7.82
CA PHE A 537 -9.05 -6.20 8.71
C PHE A 537 -8.86 -6.59 10.18
N ASP A 538 -9.82 -6.28 11.07
CA ASP A 538 -9.72 -6.57 12.51
C ASP A 538 -9.99 -8.05 12.88
N GLN A 539 -10.00 -8.97 11.91
CA GLN A 539 -10.27 -10.40 12.13
C GLN A 539 -9.04 -11.25 11.80
N LYS A 540 -8.67 -12.16 12.71
CA LYS A 540 -7.63 -13.18 12.46
C LYS A 540 -8.25 -14.56 12.25
N ALA A 541 -7.59 -15.41 11.48
CA ALA A 541 -7.99 -16.80 11.29
C ALA A 541 -8.11 -17.56 12.65
N PRO A 542 -8.98 -18.59 12.74
CA PRO A 542 -9.17 -19.37 13.97
C PRO A 542 -7.88 -20.01 14.53
N SER A 543 -6.90 -20.28 13.68
CA SER A 543 -5.56 -20.77 14.04
C SER A 543 -4.53 -20.33 12.99
N PRO A 544 -3.25 -20.15 13.36
CA PRO A 544 -2.16 -20.06 12.40
C PRO A 544 -2.02 -21.34 11.58
N TYR A 545 -1.56 -21.20 10.34
CA TYR A 545 -1.08 -22.29 9.51
C TYR A 545 0.42 -22.51 9.74
N LEU A 546 0.83 -23.77 9.88
CA LEU A 546 2.23 -24.18 9.81
C LEU A 546 2.51 -24.67 8.39
N VAL A 547 3.46 -24.03 7.70
CA VAL A 547 3.63 -24.21 6.25
C VAL A 547 5.10 -24.23 5.84
N TYR A 548 5.38 -24.88 4.72
CA TYR A 548 6.61 -24.71 3.97
C TYR A 548 6.42 -23.69 2.85
N ILE A 549 7.34 -22.72 2.77
CA ILE A 549 7.39 -21.72 1.69
C ILE A 549 8.81 -21.63 1.08
N PRO A 550 8.94 -21.27 -0.21
CA PRO A 550 10.24 -20.94 -0.80
C PRO A 550 10.86 -19.69 -0.14
N VAL A 551 12.14 -19.77 0.25
CA VAL A 551 12.91 -18.64 0.77
C VAL A 551 14.23 -18.41 0.00
N PRO A 552 14.64 -17.17 -0.29
CA PRO A 552 13.83 -15.96 -0.16
C PRO A 552 12.57 -16.09 -1.03
N GLY A 553 11.50 -15.37 -0.69
CA GLY A 553 10.31 -15.32 -1.54
C GLY A 553 10.67 -14.82 -2.94
N PHE A 554 9.83 -15.13 -3.93
CA PHE A 554 10.06 -14.61 -5.28
C PHE A 554 9.81 -13.10 -5.32
N SER A 555 10.89 -12.31 -5.30
CA SER A 555 10.82 -10.89 -5.56
C SER A 555 11.12 -10.63 -7.04
N TRP A 556 10.20 -9.93 -7.71
CA TRP A 556 10.43 -9.34 -9.04
C TRP A 556 11.47 -8.20 -8.99
N GLU A 557 12.02 -7.90 -7.82
CA GLU A 557 12.99 -6.84 -7.52
C GLU A 557 14.42 -7.18 -8.00
N GLY A 558 14.51 -7.88 -9.14
CA GLY A 558 15.74 -8.02 -9.91
C GLY A 558 16.06 -9.44 -10.37
N TYR A 559 15.73 -10.46 -9.59
CA TYR A 559 16.12 -11.84 -9.91
C TYR A 559 15.18 -12.47 -10.93
N TYR A 560 15.72 -12.90 -12.07
CA TYR A 560 15.00 -13.68 -13.07
C TYR A 560 15.85 -14.86 -13.52
N ILE A 561 15.20 -15.91 -14.03
CA ILE A 561 15.90 -17.05 -14.65
C ILE A 561 15.91 -16.79 -16.15
N ASP A 562 17.10 -16.56 -16.71
CA ASP A 562 17.26 -16.30 -18.14
C ASP A 562 16.88 -17.55 -18.95
N ALA A 563 16.08 -17.36 -20.01
CA ALA A 563 15.52 -18.48 -20.76
C ALA A 563 16.54 -19.19 -21.67
N PHE A 564 17.67 -18.58 -22.01
CA PHE A 564 18.68 -19.17 -22.90
C PHE A 564 19.76 -19.96 -22.15
N THR A 565 20.02 -19.59 -20.89
CA THR A 565 21.03 -20.22 -20.02
C THR A 565 20.40 -21.09 -18.92
N GLY A 566 19.15 -20.84 -18.55
CA GLY A 566 18.50 -21.47 -17.39
C GLY A 566 19.11 -21.07 -16.06
N GLN A 567 19.89 -19.99 -16.00
CA GLN A 567 20.57 -19.51 -14.79
C GLN A 567 19.87 -18.29 -14.21
N THR A 568 19.91 -18.13 -12.88
CA THR A 568 19.44 -16.92 -12.22
C THR A 568 20.38 -15.76 -12.49
N VAL A 569 19.87 -14.74 -13.18
CA VAL A 569 20.54 -13.45 -13.34
C VAL A 569 20.29 -12.61 -12.09
N LYS A 570 21.37 -12.01 -11.58
CA LYS A 570 21.33 -11.01 -10.50
C LYS A 570 21.65 -9.65 -11.13
N PRO A 571 20.80 -8.62 -11.06
CA PRO A 571 21.17 -7.31 -11.54
C PRO A 571 22.31 -6.79 -10.67
N GLU A 572 23.41 -6.40 -11.30
CA GLU A 572 24.43 -5.64 -10.60
C GLU A 572 23.88 -4.24 -10.34
N ASN A 573 23.60 -3.91 -9.08
CA ASN A 573 23.44 -2.54 -8.63
C ASN A 573 24.81 -1.84 -8.72
N LYS A 574 25.14 -1.35 -9.92
CA LYS A 574 26.31 -0.53 -10.22
C LYS A 574 26.06 0.94 -9.91
#